data_AF-A0AAW1LSA5-F1
#
_entry.id   AF-A0AAW1LSA5-F1
#
_cell.length_a   1.000
_cell.length_b   1.000
_cell.length_c   1.000
_cell.angle_alpha   90.00
_cell.angle_beta   90.00
_cell.angle_gamma   90.00
#
_symmetry.space_group_name_H-M   'P 1'
#
loop_
_entity.id
_entity.type
_entity.pdbx_description
1 polymer ?
#
loop_
_entity_poly.entity_id
_entity_poly.type
_entity_poly.pdbx_seq_one_letter_code
_entity_poly.pdbx_strand_id
1 'polypeptide(L)'
;MKLQAYLASYKKRTALLVRCMSDQEKSAEAALHVCWTLSKHQKPFSDTEIVKKCMLVVAALFEGKKDVVDAIQGIPLSARSNTSRTEILAADNKSDLLELLQKAPCYAIALDEWLLTIKVICSNFCRRRLATP
;
A
#
# COMPACT_ATOMS: atom_id res chain seq x y z
N MET A 1 1.45 45.81 -19.64
CA MET A 1 1.41 45.48 -18.19
C MET A 1 0.47 44.29 -17.83
N LYS A 2 -0.65 44.04 -18.54
CA LYS A 2 -1.59 42.92 -18.23
C LYS A 2 -1.03 41.50 -18.44
N LEU A 3 -0.16 41.30 -19.43
CA LEU A 3 0.47 40.01 -19.74
C LEU A 3 1.33 39.47 -18.57
N GLN A 4 2.09 40.34 -17.92
CA GLN A 4 2.92 39.99 -16.76
C GLN A 4 2.06 39.56 -15.56
N ALA A 5 0.93 40.23 -15.33
CA ALA A 5 -0.03 39.85 -14.29
C ALA A 5 -0.69 38.48 -14.58
N TYR A 6 -1.02 38.20 -15.84
CA TYR A 6 -1.55 36.89 -16.26
C TYR A 6 -0.52 35.76 -16.07
N LEU A 7 0.74 35.99 -16.45
CA LEU A 7 1.83 35.04 -16.24
C LEU A 7 2.08 34.75 -14.75
N ALA A 8 2.05 35.78 -13.90
CA ALA A 8 2.17 35.62 -12.46
C ALA A 8 1.00 34.81 -11.87
N SER A 9 -0.23 35.10 -12.31
CA SER A 9 -1.44 34.35 -11.91
C SER A 9 -1.41 32.89 -12.37
N TYR A 10 -0.91 32.63 -13.58
CA TYR A 10 -0.75 31.27 -14.11
C TYR A 10 0.29 30.49 -13.30
N LYS A 11 1.48 31.07 -13.07
CA LYS A 11 2.55 30.46 -12.24
C LYS A 11 2.08 30.14 -10.82
N LYS A 12 1.28 31.02 -10.22
CA LYS A 12 0.69 30.77 -8.89
C LYS A 12 -0.27 29.59 -8.92
N ARG A 13 -1.13 29.49 -9.94
CA ARG A 13 -2.09 28.39 -10.09
C ARG A 13 -1.39 27.05 -10.35
N THR A 14 -0.38 27.02 -11.21
CA THR A 14 0.38 25.79 -11.46
C THR A 14 1.16 25.33 -10.24
N ALA A 15 1.78 26.25 -9.49
CA ALA A 15 2.48 25.92 -8.24
C ALA A 15 1.53 25.34 -7.17
N LEU A 16 0.32 25.91 -7.04
CA LEU A 16 -0.71 25.38 -6.12
C LEU A 16 -1.18 23.99 -6.55
N LEU A 17 -1.39 23.76 -7.85
CA LEU A 17 -1.78 22.46 -8.40
C LEU A 17 -0.73 21.39 -8.10
N VAL A 18 0.55 21.67 -8.39
CA VAL A 18 1.67 20.76 -8.11
C VAL A 18 1.73 20.41 -6.62
N ARG A 19 1.58 21.41 -5.74
CA ARG A 19 1.56 21.17 -4.29
C ARG A 19 0.39 20.27 -3.88
N CYS A 20 -0.83 20.57 -4.32
CA CYS A 20 -2.00 19.75 -4.00
C CYS A 20 -1.84 18.30 -4.48
N MET A 21 -1.26 18.09 -5.67
CA MET A 21 -0.96 16.75 -6.18
C MET A 21 0.04 16.02 -5.26
N SER A 22 1.11 16.70 -4.83
CA SER A 22 2.11 16.10 -3.94
C SER A 22 1.55 15.74 -2.55
N ASP A 23 0.61 16.52 -2.02
CA ASP A 23 -0.04 16.23 -0.73
C ASP A 23 -1.03 15.06 -0.86
N GLN A 24 -1.69 14.95 -2.00
CA GLN A 24 -2.55 13.83 -2.34
C GLN A 24 -1.75 12.53 -2.54
N GLU A 25 -0.57 12.59 -3.17
CA GLU A 25 0.34 11.46 -3.33
C GLU A 25 0.78 10.89 -1.98
N LYS A 26 1.24 11.75 -1.05
CA LYS A 26 1.62 11.34 0.31
C LYS A 26 0.47 10.67 1.06
N SER A 27 -0.74 11.21 0.92
CA SER A 27 -1.94 10.63 1.53
C SER A 27 -2.30 9.27 0.92
N ALA A 28 -2.09 9.11 -0.38
CA ALA A 28 -2.31 7.85 -1.08
C ALA A 28 -1.25 6.78 -0.72
N GLU A 29 0.01 7.19 -0.56
CA GLU A 29 1.12 6.35 -0.09
C GLU A 29 0.86 5.85 1.34
N ALA A 30 0.46 6.74 2.26
CA ALA A 30 0.08 6.35 3.61
C ALA A 30 -1.05 5.31 3.63
N ALA A 31 -2.08 5.51 2.78
CA ALA A 31 -3.17 4.54 2.65
C ALA A 31 -2.69 3.17 2.12
N LEU A 32 -1.76 3.16 1.16
CA LEU A 32 -1.16 1.94 0.62
C LEU A 32 -0.40 1.17 1.70
N HIS A 33 0.39 1.85 2.53
CA HIS A 33 1.11 1.24 3.65
C HIS A 33 0.17 0.61 4.70
N VAL A 34 -0.94 1.27 5.01
CA VAL A 34 -1.97 0.70 5.90
C VAL A 34 -2.57 -0.57 5.30
N CYS A 35 -2.94 -0.53 4.02
CA CYS A 35 -3.47 -1.70 3.31
C CYS A 35 -2.47 -2.86 3.30
N TRP A 36 -1.21 -2.59 2.97
CA TRP A 36 -0.13 -3.58 2.98
C TRP A 36 0.05 -4.24 4.35
N THR A 37 0.00 -3.44 5.43
CA THR A 37 0.11 -3.95 6.80
C THR A 37 -1.06 -4.87 7.15
N LEU A 38 -2.29 -4.50 6.79
CA LEU A 38 -3.46 -5.36 6.99
C LEU A 38 -3.38 -6.66 6.19
N SER A 39 -2.94 -6.59 4.93
CA SER A 39 -2.72 -7.77 4.08
C SER A 39 -1.75 -8.76 4.72
N LYS A 40 -0.63 -8.27 5.29
CA LYS A 40 0.35 -9.11 5.99
C LYS A 40 -0.25 -9.87 7.17
N HIS A 41 -1.20 -9.27 7.87
CA HIS A 41 -1.89 -9.87 9.02
C HIS A 41 -3.18 -10.60 8.64
N GLN A 42 -3.45 -10.79 7.34
CA GLN A 42 -4.67 -11.43 6.81
C GLN A 42 -5.96 -10.78 7.34
N LYS A 43 -5.92 -9.46 7.54
CA LYS A 43 -7.08 -8.68 7.99
C LYS A 43 -7.85 -8.13 6.79
N PRO A 44 -9.19 -8.14 6.84
CA PRO A 44 -10.00 -7.65 5.74
C PRO A 44 -9.83 -6.13 5.59
N PHE A 45 -9.89 -5.63 4.36
CA PHE A 45 -9.79 -4.19 4.08
C PHE A 45 -10.99 -3.39 4.59
N SER A 46 -12.07 -4.03 5.02
CA SER A 46 -13.15 -3.38 5.75
C SER A 46 -12.69 -2.79 7.08
N ASP A 47 -11.61 -3.32 7.65
CA ASP A 47 -11.09 -2.89 8.95
C ASP A 47 -10.26 -1.59 8.85
N THR A 48 -9.93 -1.10 7.64
CA THR A 48 -9.17 0.15 7.47
C THR A 48 -9.87 1.37 8.06
N GLU A 49 -11.20 1.40 8.00
CA GLU A 49 -12.00 2.47 8.61
C GLU A 49 -11.93 2.43 10.14
N ILE A 50 -11.81 1.23 10.72
CA ILE A 50 -11.61 1.05 12.16
C ILE A 50 -10.20 1.53 12.54
N VAL A 51 -9.18 1.15 11.76
CA VAL A 51 -7.80 1.63 11.97
C VAL A 51 -7.76 3.16 11.94
N LYS A 52 -8.42 3.79 10.96
CA LYS A 52 -8.51 5.25 10.86
C LYS A 52 -9.15 5.87 12.10
N LYS A 53 -10.27 5.32 12.59
CA LYS A 53 -10.94 5.77 13.81
C LYS A 53 -10.02 5.66 15.03
N CYS A 54 -9.32 4.54 15.19
CA CYS A 54 -8.35 4.36 16.27
C CYS A 54 -7.25 5.42 16.23
N MET A 55 -6.68 5.71 15.06
CA MET A 55 -5.65 6.73 14.91
C MET A 55 -6.14 8.13 15.27
N LEU A 56 -7.39 8.48 14.93
CA LEU A 56 -7.99 9.76 15.30
C LEU A 56 -8.20 9.91 16.81
N VAL A 57 -8.65 8.84 17.49
CA VAL A 57 -8.78 8.82 18.95
C VAL A 57 -7.42 9.02 19.61
N VAL A 58 -6.39 8.32 19.12
CA VAL A 58 -5.02 8.47 19.62
C VAL A 58 -4.50 9.89 19.38
N ALA A 59 -4.71 10.44 18.18
CA ALA A 59 -4.27 11.79 17.86
C ALA A 59 -4.97 12.86 18.71
N ALA A 60 -6.24 12.66 19.07
CA ALA A 60 -6.99 13.57 19.93
C ALA A 60 -6.47 13.64 21.37
N LEU A 61 -5.74 12.63 21.85
CA LEU A 61 -5.10 12.63 23.17
C LEU A 61 -3.83 13.49 23.23
N PHE A 62 -3.24 13.85 22.08
CA PHE A 62 -2.07 14.71 22.03
C PHE A 62 -2.50 16.18 21.82
N GLU A 63 -2.45 16.96 22.89
CA GLU A 63 -2.78 18.38 22.85
C GLU A 63 -1.85 19.16 21.89
N GLY A 64 -2.43 20.08 21.11
CA GLY A 64 -1.68 20.99 20.22
C GLY A 64 -1.39 20.49 18.79
N LYS A 65 -1.76 19.26 18.42
CA LYS A 65 -1.49 18.67 17.09
C LYS A 65 -2.71 18.53 16.19
N LYS A 66 -3.45 19.62 15.98
CA LYS A 66 -4.64 19.64 15.09
C LYS A 66 -4.28 19.35 13.63
N ASP A 67 -3.09 19.78 13.22
CA ASP A 67 -2.49 19.48 11.92
C ASP A 67 -2.37 17.98 11.65
N VAL A 68 -1.99 17.19 12.66
CA VAL A 68 -1.88 15.73 12.54
C VAL A 68 -3.26 15.07 12.42
N VAL A 69 -4.25 15.57 13.16
CA VAL A 69 -5.63 15.09 13.06
C VAL A 69 -6.18 15.32 11.66
N ASP A 70 -6.00 16.54 11.12
CA ASP A 70 -6.47 16.90 9.77
C ASP A 70 -5.75 16.07 8.70
N ALA A 71 -4.44 15.83 8.85
CA ALA A 71 -3.67 14.97 7.95
C ALA A 71 -4.19 13.52 7.96
N ILE A 72 -4.47 12.94 9.13
CA ILE A 72 -5.03 11.58 9.25
C ILE A 72 -6.45 11.52 8.64
N GLN A 73 -7.27 12.55 8.84
CA GLN A 73 -8.59 12.62 8.21
C GLN A 73 -8.51 12.67 6.68
N GLY A 74 -7.50 13.36 6.13
CA GLY A 74 -7.25 13.46 4.69
C GLY A 74 -6.87 12.13 4.02
N ILE A 75 -6.45 11.11 4.77
CA ILE A 75 -6.06 9.82 4.20
C ILE A 75 -7.29 9.09 3.62
N PRO A 76 -7.31 8.81 2.30
CA PRO A 76 -8.45 8.16 1.66
C PRO A 76 -8.42 6.63 1.89
N LEU A 77 -9.05 6.17 2.98
CA LEU A 77 -9.13 4.75 3.37
C LEU A 77 -10.46 4.06 3.00
N SER A 78 -11.23 4.64 2.07
CA SER A 78 -12.52 4.07 1.66
C SER A 78 -12.36 2.66 1.07
N ALA A 79 -13.35 1.80 1.30
CA ALA A 79 -13.34 0.41 0.83
C ALA A 79 -13.05 0.30 -0.69
N ARG A 80 -13.66 1.16 -1.51
CA ARG A 80 -13.46 1.19 -2.97
C ARG A 80 -12.02 1.53 -3.36
N SER A 81 -11.43 2.53 -2.70
CA SER A 81 -10.04 2.93 -2.95
C SER A 81 -9.06 1.84 -2.52
N ASN A 82 -9.38 1.10 -1.45
CA ASN A 82 -8.51 0.04 -0.94
C ASN A 82 -8.58 -1.23 -1.80
N THR A 83 -9.73 -1.56 -2.40
CA THR A 83 -9.81 -2.65 -3.39
C THR A 83 -8.84 -2.40 -4.54
N SER A 84 -8.88 -1.20 -5.13
CA SER A 84 -7.97 -0.84 -6.22
C SER A 84 -6.50 -0.88 -5.79
N ARG A 85 -6.17 -0.44 -4.56
CA ARG A 85 -4.79 -0.55 -4.03
C ARG A 85 -4.35 -2.00 -3.79
N THR A 86 -5.27 -2.86 -3.40
CA THR A 86 -4.99 -4.30 -3.22
C THR A 86 -4.64 -4.95 -4.54
N GLU A 87 -5.30 -4.56 -5.63
CA GLU A 87 -4.97 -5.03 -6.98
C GLU A 87 -3.55 -4.64 -7.39
N ILE A 88 -3.13 -3.40 -7.08
CA ILE A 88 -1.75 -2.94 -7.31
C ILE A 88 -0.76 -3.78 -6.49
N LEU A 89 -1.00 -3.94 -5.19
CA LEU A 89 -0.15 -4.77 -4.32
C LEU A 89 -0.09 -6.24 -4.78
N ALA A 90 -1.19 -6.78 -5.30
CA ALA A 90 -1.23 -8.13 -5.84
C ALA A 90 -0.41 -8.24 -7.14
N ALA A 91 -0.43 -7.21 -8.00
CA ALA A 91 0.38 -7.15 -9.20
C ALA A 91 1.87 -7.07 -8.87
N ASP A 92 2.27 -6.23 -7.91
CA ASP A 92 3.66 -6.08 -7.46
C ASP A 92 4.17 -7.39 -6.81
N ASN A 93 3.39 -7.98 -5.91
CA ASN A 93 3.73 -9.28 -5.32
C ASN A 93 3.89 -10.38 -6.37
N LYS A 94 3.07 -10.36 -7.42
CA LYS A 94 3.16 -11.31 -8.53
C LYS A 94 4.46 -11.13 -9.30
N SER A 95 4.87 -9.89 -9.63
CA SER A 95 6.15 -9.66 -10.30
C SER A 95 7.33 -10.11 -9.46
N ASP A 96 7.32 -9.81 -8.16
CA ASP A 96 8.39 -10.20 -7.23
C ASP A 96 8.49 -11.73 -7.12
N LEU A 97 7.35 -12.41 -7.00
CA LEU A 97 7.29 -13.87 -6.99
C LEU A 97 7.81 -14.46 -8.30
N LEU A 98 7.47 -13.88 -9.45
CA LEU A 98 7.96 -14.36 -10.75
C LEU A 98 9.48 -14.21 -10.87
N GLU A 99 10.05 -13.09 -10.41
CA GLU A 99 11.49 -12.88 -10.42
C GLU A 99 12.21 -13.90 -9.50
N LEU A 100 11.65 -14.16 -8.30
CA LEU A 100 12.18 -15.18 -7.39
C LEU A 100 12.10 -16.58 -7.99
N LEU A 101 11.00 -16.92 -8.67
CA LEU A 101 10.82 -18.21 -9.33
C LEU A 101 11.79 -18.42 -10.49
N GLN A 102 12.09 -17.37 -11.26
CA GLN A 102 13.08 -17.43 -12.34
C GLN A 102 14.50 -17.70 -11.82
N LYS A 103 14.84 -17.19 -10.63
CA LYS A 103 16.15 -17.39 -9.99
C LYS A 103 16.25 -18.70 -9.21
N ALA A 104 15.13 -19.33 -8.88
CA ALA A 104 15.12 -20.53 -8.04
C ALA A 104 15.48 -21.80 -8.85
N PRO A 105 16.40 -22.65 -8.36
CA PRO A 105 16.78 -23.88 -9.06
C PRO A 105 15.69 -24.97 -9.03
N CYS A 106 14.84 -24.96 -8.01
CA CYS A 106 13.70 -25.87 -7.85
C CYS A 106 12.63 -25.18 -7.00
N TYR A 107 11.36 -25.47 -7.26
CA TYR A 107 10.23 -25.01 -6.44
C TYR A 107 9.19 -26.13 -6.30
N ALA A 108 8.48 -26.14 -5.17
CA ALA A 108 7.37 -27.04 -4.93
C ALA A 108 6.07 -26.24 -4.80
N ILE A 109 5.03 -26.69 -5.49
CA ILE A 109 3.70 -26.09 -5.48
C ILE A 109 2.79 -27.04 -4.71
N ALA A 110 2.22 -26.57 -3.61
CA ALA A 110 1.14 -27.26 -2.93
C ALA A 110 -0.20 -26.78 -3.48
N LEU A 111 -1.05 -27.73 -3.89
CA LEU A 111 -2.42 -27.48 -4.33
C LEU A 111 -3.37 -27.99 -3.22
N ASP A 112 -4.22 -27.11 -2.68
CA ASP A 112 -5.26 -27.46 -1.72
C ASP A 112 -6.64 -27.54 -2.43
N GLU A 113 -7.33 -28.67 -2.29
CA GLU A 113 -8.58 -28.94 -3.02
C GLU A 113 -9.81 -28.18 -2.47
N TRP A 114 -9.69 -27.50 -1.32
CA TRP A 114 -10.83 -26.92 -0.59
C TRP A 114 -10.76 -25.40 -0.41
N LEU A 115 -9.61 -24.77 -0.68
CA LEU A 115 -9.42 -23.33 -0.78
C LEU A 115 -8.47 -23.11 -1.96
N LEU A 116 -8.74 -22.17 -2.86
CA LEU A 116 -7.85 -21.87 -4.00
C LEU A 116 -6.57 -21.13 -3.53
N THR A 117 -5.75 -21.73 -2.67
CA THR A 117 -4.57 -21.07 -2.09
C THR A 117 -3.29 -21.78 -2.49
N ILE A 118 -2.78 -21.43 -3.67
CA ILE A 118 -1.47 -21.91 -4.13
C ILE A 118 -0.38 -21.42 -3.17
N LYS A 119 0.23 -22.34 -2.42
CA LYS A 119 1.37 -22.04 -1.55
C LYS A 119 2.66 -22.48 -2.24
N VAL A 120 3.49 -21.49 -2.61
CA VAL A 120 4.85 -21.74 -3.12
C VAL A 120 5.77 -21.97 -1.91
N ILE A 121 6.25 -23.20 -1.76
CA ILE A 121 7.22 -23.54 -0.71
C ILE A 121 8.60 -23.46 -1.35
N CYS A 122 9.31 -22.36 -1.12
CA CYS A 122 10.72 -22.24 -1.49
C CYS A 122 11.54 -23.12 -0.54
N SER A 123 11.85 -24.31 -1.05
CA SER A 123 12.26 -25.43 -0.23
C SER A 123 13.78 -25.47 -0.10
N ASN A 124 14.28 -25.13 1.09
CA ASN A 124 15.51 -25.74 1.62
C ASN A 124 15.43 -27.29 1.67
N PHE A 125 14.26 -27.86 1.36
CA PHE A 125 14.01 -29.29 1.14
C PHE A 125 14.85 -29.91 0.00
N CYS A 126 15.23 -29.15 -1.05
CA CYS A 126 16.13 -29.66 -2.10
C CYS A 126 17.53 -30.01 -1.56
N ARG A 127 18.01 -29.36 -0.48
CA ARG A 127 19.35 -29.68 0.08
C ARG A 127 19.43 -31.00 0.83
N ARG A 128 18.33 -31.55 1.34
CA ARG A 128 18.35 -32.83 2.10
C ARG A 128 18.24 -34.07 1.24
N ARG A 129 17.80 -33.96 -0.02
CA ARG A 129 17.67 -35.13 -0.93
C ARG A 129 18.85 -35.29 -1.89
N LEU A 130 19.76 -34.31 -1.98
CA LEU A 130 21.03 -34.40 -2.70
C LEU A 130 22.24 -34.71 -1.79
N ALA A 131 21.99 -34.98 -0.50
CA ALA A 131 23.02 -35.23 0.51
C ALA A 131 22.84 -36.60 1.20
N THR A 132 22.51 -37.64 0.43
CA THR A 132 22.69 -39.03 0.84
C THR A 132 23.43 -39.75 -0.28
N PRO A 133 24.50 -40.52 0.03
CA PRO A 133 25.31 -41.23 -0.96
C PRO A 133 24.51 -42.32 -1.69
#